data_AF-A0A4V2B0P1-F1
#
_entry.id   AF-A0A4V2B0P1-F1
#
_cell.length_a   1.000
_cell.length_b   1.000
_cell.length_c   1.000
_cell.angle_alpha   90.00
_cell.angle_beta   90.00
_cell.angle_gamma   90.00
#
_symmetry.space_group_name_H-M   'P 1'
#
loop_
_entity.id
_entity.type
_entity.pdbx_description
1 polymer ?
#
loop_
_entity_poly.entity_id
_entity_poly.type
_entity_poly.pdbx_seq_one_letter_code
_entity_poly.pdbx_strand_id
1 'polypeptide(L)'
;MIDRTVSPVETTEDETQPQLRPQVLEEYVGQKKVKENLSLFIEAARQRKDALDHVLLAGPPGLGKTTLAHIVAKEMGTEIHSVTGPNIEKKGDLAAVLTNLQPGDVLFIDEIH
;
A
#
# COMPACT_ATOMS: atom_id res chain seq x y z
N MET A 1 10.29 10.86 -45.93
CA MET A 1 10.38 11.45 -44.57
C MET A 1 9.45 10.66 -43.69
N ILE A 2 10.00 9.92 -42.73
CA ILE A 2 9.22 9.07 -41.82
C ILE A 2 8.98 9.93 -40.59
N ASP A 3 7.74 10.39 -40.42
CA ASP A 3 7.33 11.13 -39.23
C ASP A 3 7.12 10.12 -38.10
N ARG A 4 8.11 10.01 -37.21
CA ARG A 4 8.03 9.21 -35.99
C ARG A 4 7.40 10.06 -34.91
N THR A 5 6.08 10.08 -34.86
CA THR A 5 5.33 10.55 -33.70
C THR A 5 5.49 9.54 -32.57
N VAL A 6 6.41 9.83 -31.64
CA VAL A 6 6.53 9.08 -30.39
C VAL A 6 5.39 9.54 -29.49
N SER A 7 4.34 8.74 -29.42
CA SER A 7 3.30 8.91 -28.39
C SER A 7 3.91 8.50 -27.05
N PRO A 8 3.68 9.24 -25.94
CA PRO A 8 4.02 8.75 -24.61
C PRO A 8 3.23 7.47 -24.39
N VAL A 9 3.93 6.34 -24.37
CA VAL A 9 3.39 5.12 -23.77
C VAL A 9 3.43 5.41 -22.28
N GLU A 10 2.27 5.47 -21.62
CA GLU A 10 2.22 5.40 -20.16
C GLU A 10 2.84 4.05 -19.77
N THR A 11 4.13 4.07 -19.45
CA THR A 11 4.77 2.91 -18.89
C THR A 11 4.19 2.75 -17.51
N THR A 12 3.44 1.66 -17.30
CA THR A 12 3.17 1.07 -15.99
C THR A 12 4.49 0.55 -15.41
N GLU A 13 5.42 1.47 -15.15
CA GLU A 13 6.79 1.20 -14.73
C GLU A 13 6.83 0.55 -13.33
N ASP A 14 5.76 0.67 -12.54
CA ASP A 14 5.66 0.04 -11.23
C ASP A 14 5.19 -1.43 -11.24
N GLU A 15 4.59 -1.93 -12.33
CA GLU A 15 4.06 -3.30 -12.38
C GLU A 15 5.13 -4.36 -12.70
N THR A 16 6.34 -3.96 -13.10
CA THR A 16 7.36 -4.87 -13.67
C THR A 16 8.51 -5.26 -12.75
N GLN A 17 8.43 -5.01 -11.43
CA GLN A 17 9.38 -5.58 -10.45
C GLN A 17 8.76 -6.58 -9.45
N PRO A 18 8.10 -7.66 -9.89
CA PRO A 18 7.46 -8.62 -8.98
C PRO A 18 8.43 -9.47 -8.13
N GLN A 19 9.76 -9.44 -8.35
CA GLN A 19 10.68 -10.42 -7.74
C GLN A 19 11.53 -9.92 -6.56
N LEU A 20 11.48 -8.63 -6.19
CA LEU A 20 12.36 -8.08 -5.15
C LEU A 20 11.65 -7.62 -3.87
N ARG A 21 10.33 -7.36 -3.93
CA ARG A 21 9.58 -6.87 -2.76
C ARG A 21 9.03 -8.06 -1.96
N PRO A 22 9.34 -8.15 -0.65
CA PRO A 22 8.71 -9.09 0.26
C PRO A 22 7.18 -9.03 0.16
N GLN A 23 6.58 -10.19 0.10
CA GLN A 23 5.15 -10.39 -0.10
C GLN A 23 4.43 -10.63 1.22
N VAL A 24 5.08 -11.32 2.14
CA VAL A 24 4.55 -11.65 3.48
C VAL A 24 5.49 -11.10 4.55
N LEU A 25 4.99 -10.97 5.78
CA LEU A 25 5.74 -10.34 6.86
C LEU A 25 7.02 -11.12 7.23
N GLU A 26 6.99 -12.43 7.02
CA GLU A 26 8.13 -13.33 7.25
C GLU A 26 9.31 -13.04 6.30
N GLU A 27 9.04 -12.65 5.05
CA GLU A 27 10.06 -12.31 4.05
C GLU A 27 10.69 -10.93 4.29
N TYR A 28 10.04 -10.07 5.08
CA TYR A 28 10.52 -8.72 5.32
C TYR A 28 11.73 -8.72 6.26
N VAL A 29 12.90 -8.36 5.74
CA VAL A 29 14.16 -8.42 6.49
C VAL A 29 14.32 -7.19 7.40
N GLY A 30 14.73 -7.43 8.65
CA GLY A 30 14.95 -6.36 9.64
C GLY A 30 13.67 -5.92 10.37
N GLN A 31 13.68 -4.72 10.95
CA GLN A 31 12.55 -4.08 11.66
C GLN A 31 11.78 -5.00 12.63
N LYS A 32 12.49 -5.82 13.42
CA LYS A 32 11.90 -6.86 14.27
C LYS A 32 10.70 -6.40 15.10
N LYS A 33 10.81 -5.25 15.78
CA LYS A 33 9.74 -4.67 16.60
C LYS A 33 8.50 -4.30 15.78
N VAL A 34 8.67 -3.74 14.58
CA VAL A 34 7.56 -3.39 13.68
C VAL A 34 6.85 -4.64 13.21
N LYS A 35 7.61 -5.67 12.82
CA LYS A 35 7.05 -6.97 12.42
C LYS A 35 6.27 -7.65 13.53
N GLU A 36 6.81 -7.69 14.75
CA GLU A 36 6.13 -8.29 15.90
C GLU A 36 4.80 -7.58 16.19
N ASN A 37 4.80 -6.25 16.19
CA ASN A 37 3.58 -5.46 16.41
C ASN A 37 2.55 -5.67 15.30
N LEU A 38 2.96 -5.57 14.04
CA LEU A 38 2.04 -5.78 12.90
C LEU A 38 1.47 -7.19 12.89
N SER A 39 2.29 -8.21 13.14
CA SER A 39 1.84 -9.60 13.23
C SER A 39 0.74 -9.77 14.28
N LEU A 40 0.96 -9.22 15.48
CA LEU A 40 -0.02 -9.27 16.57
C LEU A 40 -1.35 -8.59 16.19
N PHE A 41 -1.30 -7.42 15.54
CA PHE A 41 -2.50 -6.68 15.15
C PHE A 41 -3.26 -7.39 14.02
N ILE A 42 -2.54 -7.90 13.01
CA ILE A 42 -3.12 -8.66 11.90
C ILE A 42 -3.80 -9.92 12.43
N GLU A 43 -3.13 -10.68 13.30
CA GLU A 43 -3.71 -11.88 13.89
C GLU A 43 -4.96 -11.56 14.69
N ALA A 44 -4.92 -10.52 15.53
CA ALA A 44 -6.08 -10.09 16.31
C ALA A 44 -7.26 -9.66 15.43
N ALA A 45 -7.03 -8.92 14.35
CA ALA A 45 -8.07 -8.50 13.40
C ALA A 45 -8.68 -9.72 12.68
N ARG A 46 -7.85 -10.64 12.20
CA ARG A 46 -8.30 -11.88 11.54
C ARG A 46 -9.12 -12.77 12.47
N GLN A 47 -8.72 -12.92 13.74
CA GLN A 47 -9.49 -13.67 14.73
C GLN A 47 -10.88 -13.06 14.97
N ARG A 48 -11.00 -11.73 14.95
CA ARG A 48 -12.28 -11.01 15.05
C ARG A 48 -13.09 -11.04 13.75
N LYS A 49 -12.51 -11.47 12.63
CA LYS A 49 -13.07 -11.35 11.28
C LYS A 49 -13.44 -9.91 10.93
N ASP A 50 -12.55 -9.00 11.29
CA ASP A 50 -12.74 -7.55 11.14
C ASP A 50 -11.53 -6.93 10.42
N ALA A 51 -11.67 -5.67 9.99
CA ALA A 51 -10.58 -4.92 9.40
C ALA A 51 -9.44 -4.69 10.41
N LEU A 52 -8.22 -4.50 9.89
CA LEU A 52 -7.11 -4.03 10.70
C LEU A 52 -7.37 -2.58 11.14
N ASP A 53 -7.06 -2.26 12.39
CA ASP A 53 -7.08 -0.87 12.85
C ASP A 53 -6.13 0.00 12.02
N HIS A 54 -6.40 1.30 11.95
CA HIS A 54 -5.59 2.23 11.15
C HIS A 54 -4.13 2.28 11.63
N VAL A 55 -3.19 2.19 10.69
CA VAL A 55 -1.75 2.14 10.96
C VAL A 55 -1.07 3.39 10.38
N LEU A 56 -0.22 4.03 11.18
CA LEU A 56 0.70 5.07 10.72
C LEU A 56 2.11 4.49 10.57
N LEU A 57 2.64 4.46 9.36
CA LEU A 57 4.01 4.07 9.06
C LEU A 57 4.87 5.33 8.89
N ALA A 58 5.76 5.59 9.85
CA ALA A 58 6.64 6.76 9.84
C ALA A 58 8.12 6.37 9.75
N GLY A 59 8.87 7.07 8.91
CA GLY A 59 10.31 6.90 8.79
C GLY A 59 10.87 7.45 7.48
N PRO A 60 12.21 7.57 7.37
CA PRO A 60 12.91 7.96 6.15
C PRO A 60 12.45 7.23 4.87
N PRO A 61 12.63 7.82 3.68
CA PRO A 61 12.39 7.13 2.41
C PRO A 61 13.27 5.87 2.29
N GLY A 62 12.78 4.87 1.57
CA GLY A 62 13.53 3.62 1.34
C GLY A 62 13.46 2.57 2.46
N LEU A 63 12.80 2.85 3.59
CA LEU A 63 12.63 1.87 4.68
C LEU A 63 11.47 0.88 4.47
N GLY A 64 10.94 0.75 3.26
CA GLY A 64 9.91 -0.25 2.95
C GLY A 64 8.52 0.02 3.53
N LYS A 65 8.14 1.28 3.76
CA LYS A 65 6.78 1.66 4.20
C LYS A 65 5.71 1.18 3.21
N THR A 66 5.90 1.48 1.93
CA THR A 66 5.04 0.99 0.83
C THR A 66 4.99 -0.53 0.81
N THR A 67 6.14 -1.20 0.97
CA THR A 67 6.21 -2.68 1.06
C THR A 67 5.36 -3.21 2.22
N LEU A 68 5.46 -2.61 3.41
CA LEU A 68 4.66 -3.03 4.57
C LEU A 68 3.16 -2.84 4.34
N ALA A 69 2.73 -1.78 3.66
CA ALA A 69 1.32 -1.59 3.32
C ALA A 69 0.79 -2.71 2.41
N HIS A 70 1.55 -3.09 1.38
CA HIS A 70 1.20 -4.22 0.52
C HIS A 70 1.16 -5.55 1.28
N ILE A 71 2.13 -5.79 2.17
CA ILE A 71 2.15 -6.99 3.03
C ILE A 71 0.88 -7.03 3.89
N VAL A 72 0.49 -5.91 4.51
CA VAL A 72 -0.72 -5.83 5.34
C VAL A 72 -1.96 -6.23 4.55
N ALA A 73 -2.16 -5.67 3.35
CA ALA A 73 -3.30 -6.03 2.50
C ALA A 73 -3.29 -7.52 2.13
N LYS A 74 -2.12 -8.06 1.76
CA LYS A 74 -1.96 -9.48 1.43
C LYS A 74 -2.27 -10.41 2.60
N GLU A 75 -1.77 -10.09 3.80
CA GLU A 75 -2.00 -10.86 5.03
C GLU A 75 -3.47 -10.81 5.50
N MET A 76 -4.15 -9.68 5.22
CA MET A 76 -5.58 -9.50 5.48
C MET A 76 -6.46 -10.13 4.38
N GLY A 77 -5.89 -10.48 3.23
CA GLY A 77 -6.61 -11.08 2.11
C GLY A 77 -7.55 -10.11 1.40
N THR A 78 -7.17 -8.83 1.34
CA THR A 78 -8.00 -7.72 0.81
C THR A 78 -7.23 -6.93 -0.23
N GLU A 79 -7.92 -6.09 -1.00
CA GLU A 79 -7.28 -5.24 -1.99
C GLU A 79 -6.58 -4.04 -1.33
N ILE A 80 -5.59 -3.48 -2.03
CA ILE A 80 -4.92 -2.24 -1.64
C ILE A 80 -5.21 -1.13 -2.65
N HIS A 81 -5.63 0.01 -2.15
CA HIS A 81 -5.87 1.22 -2.92
C HIS A 81 -4.83 2.25 -2.50
N SER A 82 -3.95 2.63 -3.42
CA SER A 82 -2.83 3.54 -3.13
C SER A 82 -3.10 4.94 -3.67
N VAL A 83 -2.88 5.94 -2.83
CA VAL A 83 -2.89 7.36 -3.19
C VAL A 83 -1.71 8.07 -2.55
N THR A 84 -1.27 9.19 -3.11
CA THR A 84 -0.28 10.07 -2.47
C THR A 84 -1.00 11.27 -1.87
N GLY A 85 -0.56 11.73 -0.69
CA GLY A 85 -1.09 12.91 -0.01
C GLY A 85 -1.16 14.13 -0.92
N PRO A 86 -0.10 14.48 -1.67
CA PRO A 86 -0.12 15.57 -2.64
C PRO A 86 -1.18 15.43 -3.75
N ASN A 87 -1.59 14.21 -4.13
CA ASN A 87 -2.62 13.99 -5.14
C ASN A 87 -4.05 14.18 -4.58
N ILE A 88 -4.20 14.34 -3.26
CA ILE A 88 -5.47 14.67 -2.61
C ILE A 88 -5.59 16.20 -2.53
N GLU A 89 -5.92 16.83 -3.65
CA GLU A 89 -6.02 18.29 -3.72
C GLU A 89 -7.35 18.81 -3.16
N LYS A 90 -8.43 18.06 -3.36
CA LYS A 90 -9.79 18.44 -2.98
C LYS A 90 -10.46 17.33 -2.19
N LYS A 91 -11.45 17.72 -1.38
CA LYS A 91 -12.29 16.77 -0.62
C LYS A 91 -12.95 15.69 -1.50
N GLY A 92 -13.21 16.03 -2.77
CA GLY A 92 -13.82 15.11 -3.73
C GLY A 92 -12.92 13.94 -4.12
N ASP A 93 -11.59 14.14 -4.14
CA ASP A 93 -10.64 13.12 -4.58
C ASP A 93 -10.59 11.97 -3.57
N LEU A 94 -10.48 12.32 -2.28
CA LEU A 94 -10.57 11.34 -1.20
C LEU A 94 -11.97 10.68 -1.14
N ALA A 95 -13.04 11.45 -1.33
CA ALA A 95 -14.40 10.91 -1.32
C ALA A 95 -14.58 9.84 -2.41
N ALA A 96 -14.06 10.07 -3.63
CA ALA A 96 -14.13 9.12 -4.73
C ALA A 96 -13.40 7.81 -4.42
N VAL A 97 -12.23 7.88 -3.78
CA VAL A 97 -11.48 6.69 -3.35
C VAL A 97 -12.25 5.93 -2.28
N LEU A 98 -12.73 6.62 -1.24
CA LEU A 98 -13.49 6.01 -0.15
C LEU A 98 -14.77 5.32 -0.63
N THR A 99 -15.44 5.85 -1.65
CA THR A 99 -16.66 5.23 -2.21
C THR A 99 -16.42 3.92 -2.96
N ASN A 100 -15.18 3.66 -3.40
CA ASN A 100 -14.82 2.44 -4.12
C ASN A 100 -14.29 1.34 -3.20
N LEU A 101 -13.94 1.66 -1.95
CA LEU A 101 -13.40 0.69 -0.99
C LEU A 101 -14.42 -0.39 -0.64
N GLN A 102 -13.98 -1.64 -0.65
CA GLN A 102 -14.75 -2.75 -0.09
C GLN A 102 -14.44 -2.92 1.40
N PRO A 103 -15.34 -3.55 2.19
CA PRO A 103 -15.07 -3.86 3.59
C PRO A 103 -13.77 -4.65 3.76
N GLY A 104 -12.84 -4.11 4.55
CA GLY A 104 -11.54 -4.71 4.83
C GLY A 104 -10.41 -4.24 3.91
N ASP A 105 -10.71 -3.60 2.78
CA ASP A 105 -9.68 -3.06 1.88
C ASP A 105 -8.74 -2.10 2.60
N VAL A 106 -7.49 -2.11 2.16
CA VAL A 106 -6.44 -1.23 2.70
C VAL A 106 -6.36 0.02 1.83
N LEU A 107 -6.71 1.18 2.39
CA LEU A 107 -6.36 2.47 1.81
C LEU A 107 -4.97 2.88 2.26
N PHE A 108 -4.00 2.87 1.35
CA PHE A 108 -2.65 3.35 1.60
C PHE A 108 -2.49 4.80 1.08
N ILE A 109 -2.17 5.71 1.99
CA ILE A 109 -1.88 7.11 1.65
C ILE A 109 -0.39 7.35 1.89
N ASP A 110 0.40 7.38 0.83
CA ASP A 110 1.82 7.77 0.93
C ASP A 110 1.92 9.27 1.14
N GLU A 111 2.97 9.74 1.81
CA GLU A 111 3.19 11.17 2.07
C GLU A 111 2.00 11.90 2.73
N ILE A 112 1.29 11.27 3.67
CA ILE A 112 0.10 11.82 4.36
C ILE A 112 0.36 13.05 5.29
N HIS A 113 1.55 13.64 5.27
CA HIS A 113 1.97 14.66 6.23
C HIS A 113 1.45 16.06 5.91
#